data_AF-A0A965P937-F1
#
_entry.id   AF-A0A965P937-F1
#
_cell.length_a   1.000
_cell.length_b   1.000
_cell.length_c   1.000
_cell.angle_alpha   90.00
_cell.angle_beta   90.00
_cell.angle_gamma   90.00
#
_symmetry.space_group_name_H-M   'P 1'
#
loop_
_entity.id
_entity.type
_entity.pdbx_description
1 polymer ?
#
loop_
_entity_poly.entity_id
_entity_poly.type
_entity_poly.pdbx_seq_one_letter_code
_entity_poly.pdbx_strand_id
1 'polypeptide(L)'
;MSETVSLEFAIEVVLRDGPTFETIAGLCKMAVEAEREKVAAWMMGRGYATGHGDSTEDLLQELEWQIAENQPQEFVLTQTNVGIGERGMQAYEEAKKRGWVGISDE
;
A
#
# COMPACT_ATOMS: atom_id res chain seq x y z
N MET A 1 -23.76 -6.00 -17.73
CA MET A 1 -23.57 -5.43 -16.38
C MET A 1 -24.36 -6.33 -15.45
N SER A 2 -23.70 -7.10 -14.59
CA SER A 2 -24.37 -8.02 -13.66
C SER A 2 -25.08 -7.18 -12.61
N GLU A 3 -26.41 -7.26 -12.54
CA GLU A 3 -27.15 -6.68 -11.42
C GLU A 3 -26.76 -7.46 -10.15
N THR A 4 -25.94 -6.84 -9.31
CA THR A 4 -25.63 -7.38 -7.99
C THR A 4 -26.87 -7.23 -7.13
N VAL A 5 -27.49 -8.36 -6.77
CA VAL A 5 -28.57 -8.41 -5.80
C VAL A 5 -28.03 -7.97 -4.44
N SER A 6 -28.70 -7.02 -3.75
CA SER A 6 -28.27 -6.61 -2.41
C SER A 6 -28.46 -7.77 -1.41
N LEU A 7 -27.56 -7.85 -0.42
CA LEU A 7 -27.67 -8.83 0.67
C LEU A 7 -29.02 -8.74 1.40
N GLU A 8 -29.55 -7.52 1.57
CA GLU A 8 -30.86 -7.29 2.20
C GLU A 8 -31.99 -7.96 1.42
N PHE A 9 -32.01 -7.80 0.09
CA PHE A 9 -33.02 -8.43 -0.76
C PHE A 9 -32.87 -9.95 -0.78
N ALA A 10 -31.63 -10.46 -0.82
CA ALA A 10 -31.38 -11.90 -0.79
C ALA A 10 -31.88 -12.54 0.53
N ILE A 11 -31.68 -11.86 1.66
CA ILE A 11 -32.18 -12.30 2.97
C ILE A 11 -33.72 -12.31 2.98
N GLU A 12 -34.37 -11.27 2.46
CA GLU A 12 -35.83 -11.18 2.40
C GLU A 12 -36.43 -12.37 1.64
N VAL A 13 -35.87 -12.70 0.47
CA VAL A 13 -36.31 -13.83 -0.36
C VAL A 13 -36.16 -15.16 0.39
N VAL A 14 -34.99 -15.40 1.01
CA VAL A 14 -34.73 -16.64 1.75
C VAL A 14 -35.65 -16.79 2.95
N LEU A 15 -35.91 -15.72 3.70
CA LEU A 15 -36.82 -15.75 4.84
C LEU A 15 -38.28 -15.96 4.43
N ARG A 16 -38.67 -15.45 3.25
CA ARG A 16 -40.03 -15.62 2.70
C ARG A 16 -40.30 -17.07 2.30
N ASP A 17 -39.36 -17.71 1.62
CA ASP A 17 -39.54 -19.05 1.05
C ASP A 17 -39.20 -20.18 2.04
N GLY A 18 -38.63 -19.82 3.19
CA GLY A 18 -38.20 -20.74 4.24
C GLY A 18 -36.73 -21.10 4.09
N PRO A 19 -35.87 -20.81 5.09
CA PRO A 19 -34.44 -21.02 4.95
C PRO A 19 -34.08 -22.51 4.95
N THR A 20 -33.37 -22.96 3.92
CA THR A 20 -32.68 -24.25 3.90
C THR A 20 -31.20 -24.07 4.21
N PHE A 21 -30.51 -25.18 4.50
CA PHE A 21 -29.06 -25.18 4.69
C PHE A 21 -28.31 -24.54 3.51
N GLU A 22 -28.70 -24.89 2.28
CA GLU A 22 -28.08 -24.39 1.05
C GLU A 22 -28.29 -22.89 0.90
N THR A 23 -29.49 -22.38 1.19
CA THR A 23 -29.77 -20.95 1.11
C THR A 23 -29.00 -20.15 2.16
N ILE A 24 -28.88 -20.67 3.38
CA ILE A 24 -28.07 -20.05 4.44
C ILE A 24 -26.59 -20.05 4.05
N ALA A 25 -26.06 -21.17 3.55
CA ALA A 25 -24.68 -21.27 3.11
C ALA A 25 -24.37 -20.31 1.95
N GLY A 26 -25.31 -20.16 1.01
CA GLY A 26 -25.23 -19.18 -0.07
C GLY A 26 -25.18 -17.74 0.44
N LEU A 27 -26.05 -17.38 1.38
CA LEU A 27 -26.04 -16.05 2.01
C LEU A 27 -24.72 -15.77 2.74
N CYS A 28 -24.18 -16.74 3.48
CA CYS A 28 -22.88 -16.59 4.14
C CYS A 28 -21.76 -16.34 3.12
N LYS A 29 -21.75 -17.07 2.01
CA LYS A 29 -20.76 -16.87 0.94
C LYS A 29 -20.87 -15.48 0.32
N MET A 30 -22.09 -15.03 0.00
CA MET A 30 -22.34 -13.68 -0.52
C MET A 30 -21.89 -12.60 0.46
N ALA A 31 -22.13 -12.80 1.76
CA ALA A 31 -21.70 -11.87 2.80
C ALA A 31 -20.18 -11.77 2.86
N VAL A 32 -19.48 -12.90 2.86
CA VAL A 32 -18.01 -12.95 2.84
C VAL A 32 -17.44 -12.28 1.59
N GLU A 33 -18.00 -12.57 0.42
CA GLU A 33 -17.58 -11.93 -0.84
C GLU A 33 -17.82 -10.43 -0.83
N ALA A 34 -18.94 -9.96 -0.26
CA ALA A 34 -19.24 -8.54 -0.16
C ALA A 34 -18.28 -7.81 0.78
N GLU A 35 -17.91 -8.38 1.93
CA GLU A 35 -16.92 -7.77 2.82
C GLU A 35 -15.52 -7.72 2.17
N ARG A 36 -15.11 -8.80 1.49
CA ARG A 36 -13.86 -8.82 0.71
C ARG A 36 -13.85 -7.72 -0.35
N GLU A 37 -14.95 -7.56 -1.08
CA GLU A 37 -15.08 -6.55 -2.13
C GLU A 37 -15.02 -5.12 -1.59
N LYS A 38 -15.58 -4.86 -0.41
CA LYS A 38 -15.46 -3.55 0.26
C LYS A 38 -14.01 -3.20 0.56
N VAL A 39 -13.22 -4.17 1.06
CA VAL A 39 -11.79 -3.97 1.33
C VAL A 39 -11.03 -3.74 0.03
N ALA A 40 -11.27 -4.56 -1.00
CA ALA A 40 -10.65 -4.38 -2.32
C ALA A 40 -10.96 -3.00 -2.93
N ALA A 41 -12.22 -2.56 -2.89
CA ALA A 41 -12.65 -1.26 -3.38
C ALA A 41 -11.98 -0.12 -2.62
N TRP A 42 -11.85 -0.22 -1.30
CA TRP A 42 -11.14 0.76 -0.48
C TRP A 42 -9.65 0.83 -0.84
N MET A 43 -8.99 -0.32 -1.04
CA MET A 43 -7.58 -0.40 -1.44
C MET A 43 -7.35 0.26 -2.80
N MET A 44 -8.15 -0.12 -3.81
CA MET A 44 -8.09 0.47 -5.15
C MET A 44 -8.35 1.98 -5.10
N GLY A 45 -9.32 2.44 -4.29
CA GLY A 45 -9.61 3.86 -4.11
C GLY A 45 -8.46 4.68 -3.51
N ARG A 46 -7.47 4.01 -2.89
CA ARG A 46 -6.25 4.62 -2.35
C ARG A 46 -5.00 4.34 -3.18
N GLY A 47 -5.14 3.64 -4.31
CA GLY A 47 -4.02 3.32 -5.20
C GLY A 47 -3.21 2.09 -4.79
N TYR A 48 -3.70 1.28 -3.84
CA TYR A 48 -3.08 0.00 -3.50
C TYR A 48 -3.54 -1.09 -4.47
N ALA A 49 -2.65 -2.02 -4.80
CA ALA A 49 -2.99 -3.19 -5.60
C ALA A 49 -3.62 -4.28 -4.73
N THR A 50 -4.62 -4.99 -5.26
CA THR A 50 -5.35 -6.03 -4.51
C THR A 50 -4.83 -7.46 -4.77
N GLY A 51 -3.89 -7.64 -5.69
CA GLY A 51 -3.24 -8.93 -5.95
C GLY A 51 -4.21 -10.10 -6.24
N HIS A 52 -3.79 -11.31 -5.88
CA HIS A 52 -4.61 -12.55 -5.91
C HIS A 52 -5.26 -12.80 -4.53
N GLY A 53 -5.82 -11.76 -3.90
CA GLY A 53 -6.47 -11.91 -2.60
C GLY A 53 -7.80 -12.67 -2.71
N ASP A 54 -7.75 -13.99 -2.52
CA ASP A 54 -8.94 -14.87 -2.53
C ASP A 54 -9.76 -14.71 -1.23
N SER A 55 -9.15 -14.22 -0.16
CA SER A 55 -9.80 -13.89 1.11
C SER A 55 -9.58 -12.43 1.53
N THR A 56 -10.36 -11.96 2.52
CA THR A 56 -10.15 -10.63 3.13
C THR A 56 -8.79 -10.54 3.81
N GLU A 57 -8.35 -11.63 4.45
CA GLU A 57 -7.06 -11.74 5.11
C GLU A 57 -5.90 -11.59 4.11
N ASP A 58 -6.01 -12.21 2.93
CA ASP A 58 -4.99 -12.06 1.87
C ASP A 58 -4.89 -10.61 1.40
N LEU A 59 -6.04 -9.91 1.24
CA LEU A 59 -6.06 -8.49 0.89
C LEU A 59 -5.40 -7.62 1.96
N LEU A 60 -5.67 -7.90 3.25
CA LEU A 60 -5.08 -7.15 4.35
C LEU A 60 -3.58 -7.41 4.47
N GLN A 61 -3.13 -8.65 4.27
CA GLN A 61 -1.71 -8.99 4.26
C GLN A 61 -0.96 -8.29 3.11
N GLU A 62 -1.54 -8.29 1.90
CA GLU A 62 -1.00 -7.57 0.75
C GLU A 62 -0.94 -6.06 1.01
N LEU A 63 -1.98 -5.49 1.62
CA LEU A 63 -2.01 -4.09 2.01
C LEU A 63 -0.91 -3.74 3.02
N GLU A 64 -0.73 -4.58 4.06
CA GLU A 64 0.34 -4.40 5.04
C GLU A 64 1.71 -4.37 4.37
N TRP A 65 1.94 -5.28 3.42
CA TRP A 65 3.19 -5.35 2.65
C TRP A 65 3.41 -4.06 1.82
N GLN A 66 2.41 -3.61 1.07
CA GLN A 66 2.52 -2.39 0.26
C GLN A 66 2.67 -1.12 1.11
N ILE A 67 2.03 -1.05 2.28
CA ILE A 67 2.22 0.07 3.21
C ILE A 67 3.66 0.09 3.70
N ALA A 68 4.21 -1.06 4.08
CA ALA A 68 5.60 -1.17 4.53
C ALA A 68 6.60 -0.79 3.43
N GLU A 69 6.36 -1.20 2.18
CA GLU A 69 7.23 -0.87 1.04
C GLU A 69 7.16 0.62 0.67
N ASN A 70 5.99 1.25 0.80
CA ASN A 70 5.80 2.68 0.56
C ASN A 70 6.27 3.57 1.71
N GLN A 71 6.76 3.01 2.83
CA GLN A 71 7.40 3.84 3.84
C GLN A 71 8.70 4.40 3.26
N PRO A 72 8.93 5.72 3.31
CA PRO A 72 10.22 6.27 2.94
C PRO A 72 11.26 5.60 3.83
N GLN A 73 12.16 4.83 3.22
CA GLN A 73 13.39 4.39 3.85
C GLN A 73 14.05 5.67 4.36
N GLU A 74 14.04 5.88 5.68
CA GLU A 74 14.75 7.00 6.29
C GLU A 74 16.23 6.74 6.05
N PHE A 75 16.75 7.25 4.94
CA PHE A 75 18.18 7.32 4.70
C PHE A 75 18.73 8.32 5.70
N VAL A 76 19.03 7.84 6.90
CA VAL A 76 19.90 8.55 7.82
C VAL A 76 21.28 8.50 7.19
N LEU A 77 21.64 9.54 6.44
CA LEU A 77 23.03 9.83 6.16
C LEU A 77 23.68 10.15 7.50
N THR A 78 24.09 9.13 8.26
CA THR A 78 25.08 9.32 9.32
C THR A 78 26.36 9.68 8.59
N GLN A 79 26.55 10.98 8.39
CA GLN A 79 27.74 11.55 7.80
C GLN A 79 28.90 11.32 8.79
N THR A 80 29.41 10.09 8.85
CA THR A 80 30.55 9.72 9.67
C THR A 80 31.81 9.93 8.85
N ASN A 81 32.45 11.09 9.00
CA ASN A 81 33.89 11.27 8.76
C ASN A 81 34.47 10.69 7.45
N VAL A 82 33.72 10.67 6.34
CA VAL A 82 34.30 10.31 5.04
C VAL A 82 35.00 11.55 4.50
N GLY A 83 36.30 11.64 4.77
CA GLY A 83 37.15 12.61 4.11
C GLY A 83 36.97 12.51 2.60
N ILE A 84 36.86 13.66 1.93
CA ILE A 84 36.92 13.73 0.47
C ILE A 84 38.20 12.99 0.08
N GLY A 85 38.07 11.81 -0.56
CA GLY A 85 39.22 11.03 -1.01
C GLY A 85 40.17 11.91 -1.85
N GLU A 86 41.40 11.48 -2.07
CA GLU A 86 42.47 12.31 -2.64
C GLU A 86 42.04 13.14 -3.89
N ARG A 87 41.25 12.53 -4.79
CA ARG A 87 40.68 13.22 -5.96
C ARG A 87 39.73 14.37 -5.61
N GLY A 88 38.91 14.21 -4.58
CA GLY A 88 38.02 15.25 -4.08
C GLY A 88 38.78 16.39 -3.39
N MET A 89 39.85 16.07 -2.65
CA MET A 89 40.74 17.07 -2.05
C MET A 89 41.48 17.89 -3.13
N GLN A 90 41.95 17.23 -4.19
CA GLN A 90 42.57 17.91 -5.33
C GLN A 90 41.60 18.86 -6.04
N ALA A 91 40.35 18.43 -6.26
CA ALA A 91 39.32 19.29 -6.86
C ALA A 91 39.01 20.51 -5.98
N TYR A 92 38.97 20.34 -4.66
CA TYR A 92 38.78 21.44 -3.70
C TYR A 92 39.93 22.46 -3.76
N GLU A 93 41.18 21.99 -3.74
CA GLU A 93 42.36 22.86 -3.83
C GLU A 93 42.46 23.59 -5.17
N GLU A 94 42.11 22.94 -6.29
CA GLU A 94 42.04 23.60 -7.60
C GLU A 94 40.94 24.67 -7.66
N ALA A 95 39.77 24.37 -7.10
CA ALA A 95 38.67 25.32 -7.07
C ALA A 95 39.00 26.53 -6.18
N LYS A 96 39.68 26.31 -5.05
CA LYS A 96 40.22 27.37 -4.19
C LYS A 96 41.26 28.24 -4.91
N LYS A 97 42.19 27.64 -5.67
CA LYS A 97 43.16 28.38 -6.50
C LYS A 97 42.48 29.21 -7.59
N ARG A 98 41.36 28.74 -8.12
CA ARG A 98 40.55 29.44 -9.13
C ARG A 98 39.59 30.49 -8.53
N GLY A 99 39.54 30.61 -7.20
CA GLY A 99 38.64 31.52 -6.50
C GLY A 99 37.17 31.11 -6.58
N TRP A 100 36.88 29.86 -6.90
CA TRP A 100 35.51 29.32 -7.02
C TRP A 100 34.96 28.85 -5.67
N VAL A 101 35.83 28.74 -4.68
CA VAL A 101 35.51 28.36 -3.31
C VAL A 101 36.10 29.43 -2.40
N GLY A 102 35.24 30.06 -1.60
CA GLY A 102 35.59 30.95 -0.50
C GLY A 102 34.69 30.65 0.68
N ILE A 103 35.18 30.91 1.89
CA ILE A 103 34.32 30.98 3.07
C ILE A 103 33.61 32.33 2.96
N SER A 104 32.29 32.33 2.85
CA SER A 104 31.51 33.54 3.11
C SER A 104 31.63 33.82 4.60
N ASP A 105 32.32 34.89 4.96
CA ASP A 105 32.30 35.41 6.32
C ASP A 105 30.93 36.08 6.55
N GLU A 106 29.92 35.29 6.95
CA GLU A 106 28.73 35.79 7.65
C GLU A 106 28.84 35.47 9.14
#